data_AF-A0A5B0DK88-F1
#
_entry.id   AF-A0A5B0DK88-F1
#
_cell.length_a   1.000
_cell.length_b   1.000
_cell.length_c   1.000
_cell.angle_alpha   90.00
_cell.angle_beta   90.00
_cell.angle_gamma   90.00
#
_symmetry.space_group_name_H-M   'P 1'
#
loop_
_entity.id
_entity.type
_entity.pdbx_description
1 polymer ?
#
loop_
_entity_poly.entity_id
_entity_poly.type
_entity_poly.pdbx_seq_one_letter_code
_entity_poly.pdbx_strand_id
1 'polypeptide(L)'
;MSITKLKNSIGTTGVSYVVIALLTAVASEIKVIPFNGENFRFGLGSITFFLLILIRPSIPMIRTGFITGITVVCFRLYGDLTNETISFWTSLHNHLPAFVYYVLFAIGFSIIKIEPYFEFIGNSAEHLMRYLLSTHRLSLDY
;
A
#
# COMPACT_ATOMS: atom_id res chain seq x y z
N MET A 1 -20.60 5.98 -23.64
CA MET A 1 -20.43 5.80 -22.19
C MET A 1 -21.10 6.98 -21.48
N SER A 2 -22.16 6.75 -20.69
CA SER A 2 -23.01 7.83 -20.15
C SER A 2 -22.33 8.62 -19.02
N ILE A 3 -22.54 9.95 -18.99
CA ILE A 3 -21.92 10.92 -18.06
C ILE A 3 -22.15 10.55 -16.59
N THR A 4 -23.28 9.89 -16.28
CA THR A 4 -23.64 9.42 -14.94
C THR A 4 -22.71 8.30 -14.45
N LYS A 5 -22.26 7.40 -15.34
CA LYS A 5 -21.33 6.31 -15.01
C LYS A 5 -19.92 6.85 -14.74
N LEU A 6 -19.53 7.93 -15.43
CA LEU A 6 -18.25 8.60 -15.24
C LEU A 6 -18.18 9.28 -13.86
N LYS A 7 -19.24 10.01 -13.46
CA LYS A 7 -19.32 10.69 -12.16
C LYS A 7 -19.29 9.72 -10.97
N ASN A 8 -19.98 8.57 -11.08
CA ASN A 8 -20.02 7.55 -10.02
C ASN A 8 -18.70 6.76 -9.90
N SER A 9 -17.99 6.57 -11.02
CA SER A 9 -16.65 5.99 -11.03
C SER A 9 -15.63 6.92 -10.38
N ILE A 10 -15.66 8.22 -10.71
CA ILE A 10 -14.72 9.22 -10.16
C ILE A 10 -14.89 9.37 -8.63
N GLY A 11 -16.13 9.37 -8.11
CA GLY A 11 -16.39 9.42 -6.67
C GLY A 11 -15.78 8.24 -5.91
N THR A 12 -15.99 7.02 -6.42
CA THR A 12 -15.43 5.79 -5.84
C THR A 12 -13.89 5.76 -5.91
N THR A 13 -13.31 6.24 -7.02
CA THR A 13 -11.84 6.33 -7.18
C THR A 13 -11.24 7.37 -6.23
N GLY A 14 -11.89 8.52 -6.06
CA GLY A 14 -11.50 9.58 -5.12
C GLY A 14 -11.38 9.07 -3.69
N VAL A 15 -12.43 8.40 -3.21
CA VAL A 15 -12.45 7.77 -1.87
C VAL A 15 -11.31 6.76 -1.72
N SER A 16 -11.02 5.99 -2.77
CA SER A 16 -9.93 5.00 -2.73
C SER A 16 -8.57 5.66 -2.52
N TYR A 17 -8.26 6.78 -3.19
CA TYR A 17 -7.00 7.48 -2.95
C TYR A 17 -6.86 7.93 -1.50
N VAL A 18 -7.92 8.51 -0.95
CA VAL A 18 -7.93 9.02 0.43
C VAL A 18 -7.74 7.88 1.43
N VAL A 19 -8.48 6.78 1.25
CA VAL A 19 -8.37 5.60 2.13
C VAL A 19 -6.96 5.01 2.07
N ILE A 20 -6.41 4.84 0.86
CA ILE A 20 -5.05 4.30 0.70
C ILE A 20 -4.04 5.22 1.37
N ALA A 21 -4.11 6.52 1.10
CA ALA A 21 -3.17 7.49 1.63
C ALA A 21 -3.22 7.58 3.16
N LEU A 22 -4.42 7.61 3.76
CA LEU A 22 -4.59 7.68 5.21
C LEU A 22 -4.14 6.39 5.92
N LEU A 23 -4.56 5.22 5.42
CA LEU A 23 -4.15 3.95 6.01
C LEU A 23 -2.64 3.76 5.92
N THR A 24 -2.04 4.10 4.78
CA THR A 24 -0.58 4.08 4.62
C THR A 24 0.11 5.06 5.57
N ALA A 25 -0.40 6.29 5.73
CA ALA A 25 0.18 7.28 6.62
C ALA A 25 0.18 6.80 8.08
N VAL A 26 -0.96 6.30 8.58
CA VAL A 26 -1.09 5.75 9.93
C VAL A 26 -0.19 4.53 10.11
N ALA A 27 -0.19 3.60 9.16
CA ALA A 27 0.71 2.44 9.20
C ALA A 27 2.19 2.85 9.17
N SER A 28 2.53 3.97 8.54
CA SER A 28 3.92 4.43 8.41
C SER A 28 4.55 4.89 9.73
N GLU A 29 3.74 5.12 10.77
CA GLU A 29 4.21 5.40 12.13
C GLU A 29 4.62 4.13 12.87
N ILE A 30 3.98 3.00 12.54
CA ILE A 30 4.34 1.70 13.11
C ILE A 30 5.64 1.24 12.45
N LYS A 31 6.71 1.19 13.25
CA LYS A 31 8.05 0.83 12.80
C LYS A 31 8.57 -0.30 13.67
N VAL A 32 8.91 -1.42 13.04
CA VAL A 32 9.53 -2.57 13.71
C VAL A 32 11.05 -2.40 13.65
N ILE A 33 11.71 -2.53 14.80
CA ILE A 33 13.17 -2.48 14.93
C ILE A 33 13.64 -3.88 15.29
N PRO A 34 13.99 -4.72 14.30
CA PRO A 34 14.34 -6.12 14.55
C PRO A 34 15.75 -6.28 15.11
N PHE A 35 16.63 -5.30 14.93
CA PHE A 35 18.03 -5.35 15.35
C PHE A 35 18.30 -4.25 16.37
N ASN A 36 18.63 -4.64 17.60
CA ASN A 36 18.99 -3.70 18.65
C ASN A 36 20.32 -3.00 18.30
N GLY A 37 20.34 -1.67 18.32
CA GLY A 37 21.54 -0.85 18.08
C GLY A 37 21.73 -0.39 16.63
N GLU A 38 20.96 -0.91 15.67
CA GLU A 38 21.01 -0.49 14.27
C GLU A 38 19.88 0.49 13.94
N ASN A 39 20.16 1.46 13.06
CA ASN A 39 19.14 2.40 12.57
C ASN A 39 18.17 1.77 11.54
N PHE A 40 18.17 0.44 11.43
CA PHE A 40 17.32 -0.29 10.51
C PHE A 40 15.89 -0.41 11.05
N ARG A 41 14.94 0.20 10.34
CA ARG A 41 13.53 0.27 10.74
C ARG A 41 12.64 -0.23 9.61
N PHE A 42 11.89 -1.30 9.86
CA PHE A 42 10.86 -1.77 8.95
C PHE A 42 9.59 -0.95 9.17
N GLY A 43 9.29 -0.02 8.25
CA GLY A 43 8.06 0.76 8.30
C GLY A 43 6.89 -0.04 7.74
N LEU A 44 5.80 -0.18 8.50
CA LEU A 44 4.61 -0.91 8.05
C LEU A 44 3.93 -0.22 6.84
N GLY A 45 4.11 1.09 6.71
CA GLY A 45 3.50 1.90 5.64
C GLY A 45 3.81 1.43 4.22
N SER A 46 5.03 0.98 3.93
CA SER A 46 5.39 0.47 2.60
C SER A 46 4.65 -0.82 2.27
N ILE A 47 4.56 -1.74 3.23
CA ILE A 47 3.83 -3.01 3.11
C ILE A 47 2.33 -2.71 2.92
N THR A 48 1.77 -1.84 3.74
CA THR A 48 0.36 -1.43 3.64
C THR A 48 0.06 -0.82 2.28
N PHE A 49 0.89 0.09 1.79
CA PHE A 49 0.74 0.71 0.47
C PHE A 49 0.75 -0.32 -0.66
N PHE A 50 1.71 -1.23 -0.63
CA PHE A 50 1.83 -2.30 -1.60
C PHE A 50 0.58 -3.19 -1.63
N LEU A 51 0.13 -3.67 -0.47
CA LEU A 51 -1.06 -4.52 -0.36
C LEU A 51 -2.33 -3.79 -0.82
N LEU A 52 -2.48 -2.51 -0.51
CA LEU A 52 -3.66 -1.75 -0.91
C LEU A 52 -3.72 -1.48 -2.41
N ILE A 53 -2.58 -1.23 -3.06
CA ILE A 53 -2.52 -1.10 -4.52
C ILE A 53 -2.79 -2.45 -5.19
N LEU A 54 -2.26 -3.54 -4.62
CA LEU A 54 -2.55 -4.91 -5.05
C LEU A 54 -4.06 -5.21 -5.02
N ILE A 55 -4.76 -4.82 -3.95
CA ILE A 55 -6.21 -5.02 -3.83
C ILE A 55 -7.01 -4.16 -4.84
N ARG A 56 -6.46 -3.03 -5.28
CA ARG A 56 -7.14 -2.05 -6.15
C ARG A 56 -6.36 -1.76 -7.45
N PRO A 57 -6.18 -2.76 -8.33
CA PRO A 57 -5.34 -2.62 -9.53
C PRO A 57 -5.91 -1.64 -10.57
N SER A 58 -7.21 -1.34 -10.53
CA SER A 58 -7.90 -0.48 -11.49
C SER A 58 -7.63 1.03 -11.32
N ILE A 59 -6.84 1.42 -10.31
CA ILE A 59 -6.57 2.82 -9.97
C ILE A 59 -5.23 3.24 -10.60
N PRO A 60 -5.11 4.43 -11.22
CA PRO A 60 -3.85 4.89 -11.79
C PRO A 60 -2.76 5.01 -10.71
N MET A 61 -1.81 4.07 -10.75
CA MET A 61 -0.80 3.85 -9.71
C MET A 61 0.06 5.07 -9.45
N ILE A 62 0.53 5.75 -10.50
CA ILE A 62 1.39 6.93 -10.38
C ILE A 62 0.69 8.03 -9.56
N ARG A 63 -0.60 8.26 -9.80
CA ARG A 63 -1.38 9.26 -9.04
C ARG A 63 -1.53 8.83 -7.58
N THR A 64 -1.82 7.55 -7.33
CA THR A 64 -1.90 6.99 -5.98
C THR A 64 -0.59 7.17 -5.22
N GLY A 65 0.55 6.84 -5.83
CA GLY A 65 1.86 7.00 -5.18
C GLY A 65 2.22 8.44 -4.85
N PHE A 66 1.88 9.38 -5.74
CA PHE A 66 2.12 10.80 -5.48
C PHE A 66 1.25 11.32 -4.32
N ILE A 67 -0.06 11.04 -4.34
CA ILE A 67 -0.99 11.46 -3.28
C ILE A 67 -0.60 10.83 -1.93
N THR A 68 -0.32 9.53 -1.92
CA THR A 68 0.09 8.82 -0.71
C THR A 68 1.43 9.34 -0.19
N GLY A 69 2.41 9.54 -1.06
CA GLY A 69 3.71 10.10 -0.67
C GLY A 69 3.58 11.47 0.00
N ILE A 70 2.80 12.38 -0.59
CA ILE A 70 2.54 13.70 0.02
C ILE A 70 1.86 13.52 1.37
N THR A 71 0.82 12.70 1.44
CA THR A 71 0.04 12.49 2.67
C THR A 71 0.92 11.94 3.79
N VAL A 72 1.78 10.97 3.50
CA VAL A 72 2.71 10.38 4.48
C VAL A 72 3.73 11.41 4.96
N VAL A 73 4.32 12.21 4.07
CA VAL A 73 5.27 13.25 4.48
C VAL A 73 4.57 14.32 5.31
N CYS A 74 3.39 14.80 4.90
CA CYS A 74 2.62 15.76 5.69
C CYS A 74 2.26 15.22 7.08
N PHE A 75 1.88 13.95 7.18
CA PHE A 75 1.57 13.31 8.45
C PHE A 75 2.79 13.25 9.38
N ARG A 76 3.96 12.93 8.83
CA ARG A 76 5.23 12.88 9.59
C ARG A 76 5.73 14.27 10.00
N LEU A 77 5.63 15.25 9.11
CA LEU A 77 5.94 16.65 9.40
C LEU A 77 5.04 17.16 10.54
N TYR A 78 3.75 16.84 10.49
CA TYR A 78 2.82 17.19 11.56
C TYR A 78 3.25 16.54 12.88
N GLY A 79 3.61 15.25 12.87
CA GLY A 79 4.15 14.56 14.03
C GLY A 79 5.40 15.24 14.61
N ASP A 80 6.39 15.55 13.78
CA ASP A 80 7.64 16.19 14.24
C ASP A 80 7.41 17.60 14.80
N LEU A 81 6.54 18.39 14.16
CA LEU A 81 6.21 19.74 14.61
C LEU A 81 5.45 19.73 15.95
N THR A 82 4.51 18.81 16.14
CA THR A 82 3.76 18.70 17.40
C THR A 82 4.61 18.25 18.58
N ASN A 83 5.71 17.54 18.33
CA ASN A 83 6.63 17.09 19.37
C ASN A 83 7.81 18.07 19.58
N GLU A 84 7.83 19.21 18.88
CA GLU A 84 8.93 20.20 18.85
C GLU A 84 10.33 19.59 18.71
N THR A 85 10.44 18.47 17.99
CA THR A 85 11.69 17.70 17.96
C THR A 85 12.74 18.32 17.04
N ILE A 86 12.31 18.95 15.94
CA ILE A 86 13.20 19.42 14.87
C ILE A 86 12.59 20.60 14.10
N SER A 87 13.44 21.44 13.51
CA SER A 87 13.00 22.51 12.62
C SER A 87 12.28 21.96 11.38
N PHE A 88 11.33 22.73 10.84
CA PHE A 88 10.54 22.34 9.65
C PHE A 88 11.42 21.88 8.48
N TRP A 89 12.46 22.64 8.14
CA TRP A 89 13.35 22.32 7.01
C TRP A 89 14.14 21.04 7.24
N THR A 90 14.60 20.82 8.47
CA THR A 90 15.31 19.59 8.84
C THR A 90 14.37 18.37 8.80
N SER A 91 13.16 18.51 9.33
CA SER A 91 12.14 17.46 9.29
C SER A 91 11.76 17.11 7.85
N LEU A 92 11.54 18.11 6.98
CA LEU A 92 11.24 17.90 5.57
C LEU A 92 12.37 17.14 4.86
N HIS A 93 13.62 17.53 5.08
CA HIS A 93 14.77 16.84 4.50
C HIS A 93 14.85 15.38 4.97
N ASN A 94 14.54 15.10 6.23
CA ASN A 94 14.55 13.75 6.79
C ASN A 94 13.43 12.85 6.22
N HIS A 95 12.28 13.43 5.85
CA HIS A 95 11.14 12.66 5.33
C HIS A 95 11.04 12.64 3.81
N LEU A 96 11.80 13.48 3.10
CA LEU A 96 11.81 13.51 1.64
C LEU A 96 12.17 12.15 0.98
N PRO A 97 13.12 11.34 1.49
CA PRO A 97 13.39 10.02 0.94
C PRO A 97 12.16 9.09 0.96
N ALA A 98 11.27 9.25 1.95
CA ALA A 98 10.04 8.47 2.02
C ALA A 98 9.06 8.84 0.90
N PHE A 99 8.94 10.12 0.55
CA PHE A 99 8.14 10.56 -0.60
C PHE A 99 8.67 9.95 -1.90
N VAL A 100 9.99 10.05 -2.13
CA VAL A 100 10.64 9.49 -3.31
C VAL A 100 10.40 7.98 -3.40
N TYR A 101 10.47 7.27 -2.28
CA TYR A 101 10.15 5.85 -2.22
C TYR A 101 8.74 5.53 -2.76
N TYR A 102 7.69 6.19 -2.27
CA TYR A 102 6.31 5.90 -2.73
C TYR A 102 6.09 6.23 -4.20
N VAL A 103 6.69 7.31 -4.70
CA VAL A 103 6.61 7.68 -6.12
C VAL A 103 7.34 6.67 -7.00
N LEU A 104 8.59 6.32 -6.67
CA LEU A 104 9.36 5.33 -7.42
C LEU A 104 8.69 3.95 -7.39
N PHE A 105 8.16 3.57 -6.23
CA PHE A 105 7.42 2.32 -6.08
C PHE A 105 6.21 2.29 -7.01
N ALA A 106 5.40 3.35 -7.02
CA ALA A 106 4.24 3.44 -7.90
C ALA A 106 4.60 3.46 -9.39
N ILE A 107 5.72 4.09 -9.77
CA ILE A 107 6.23 4.06 -11.15
C ILE A 107 6.65 2.64 -11.52
N GLY A 108 7.48 1.99 -10.69
CA GLY A 108 7.92 0.62 -10.92
C GLY A 108 6.73 -0.34 -11.05
N PHE A 109 5.75 -0.21 -10.16
CA PHE A 109 4.55 -1.01 -10.20
C PHE A 109 3.67 -0.74 -11.43
N SER A 110 3.62 0.51 -11.90
CA SER A 110 2.90 0.87 -13.13
C SER A 110 3.51 0.28 -14.39
N ILE A 111 4.79 -0.09 -14.37
CA ILE A 111 5.49 -0.71 -15.51
C ILE A 111 5.26 -2.23 -15.51
N ILE A 112 5.05 -2.84 -14.35
CA ILE A 112 4.84 -4.28 -14.20
C ILE A 112 3.38 -4.61 -14.52
N LYS A 113 3.14 -5.47 -15.51
CA LYS A 113 1.80 -6.02 -15.78
C LYS A 113 1.47 -7.08 -14.73
N ILE A 114 0.70 -6.70 -13.71
CA ILE A 114 0.41 -7.53 -12.54
C ILE A 114 -0.79 -8.48 -12.75
N GLU A 115 -1.64 -8.19 -13.73
CA GLU A 115 -2.83 -8.98 -14.09
C GLU A 115 -2.59 -10.51 -14.15
N PRO A 116 -1.59 -11.02 -14.90
CA PRO A 116 -1.34 -12.47 -14.99
C PRO A 116 -0.91 -13.10 -13.65
N TYR A 117 -0.27 -12.32 -12.76
CA TYR A 117 0.20 -12.85 -11.48
C TYR A 117 -0.95 -13.07 -10.50
N PHE A 118 -1.98 -12.23 -10.52
CA PHE A 118 -3.16 -12.43 -9.68
C PHE A 118 -3.98 -13.63 -10.10
N GLU A 119 -4.16 -13.83 -11.40
CA GLU A 119 -4.84 -15.00 -11.93
C GLU A 119 -4.11 -16.29 -11.56
N PHE A 120 -2.77 -16.28 -11.68
CA PHE A 120 -1.96 -17.42 -11.25
C PHE A 120 -2.10 -17.72 -9.75
N ILE A 121 -2.03 -16.71 -8.88
CA ILE A 121 -2.18 -16.90 -7.43
C ILE A 121 -3.58 -17.39 -7.07
N GLY A 122 -4.61 -16.82 -7.68
CA GLY A 122 -6.01 -17.22 -7.48
C GLY A 122 -6.26 -18.68 -7.88
N ASN A 123 -5.81 -19.06 -9.08
CA ASN A 123 -5.97 -20.42 -9.58
C ASN A 123 -5.17 -21.44 -8.74
N SER A 124 -3.95 -21.07 -8.31
CA SER A 124 -3.12 -21.92 -7.45
C SER A 124 -3.80 -22.15 -6.09
N ALA A 125 -4.36 -21.10 -5.49
CA ALA A 125 -5.08 -21.20 -4.22
C ALA A 125 -6.35 -22.05 -4.35
N GLU A 126 -7.10 -21.90 -5.46
CA GLU A 126 -8.27 -22.73 -5.74
C GLU A 126 -7.88 -24.21 -5.87
N HIS A 127 -6.79 -24.51 -6.57
CA HIS A 127 -6.32 -25.89 -6.75
C HIS A 127 -5.91 -26.52 -5.41
N LEU A 128 -5.18 -25.77 -4.57
CA LEU A 128 -4.84 -26.21 -3.21
C LEU A 128 -6.08 -26.45 -2.35
N MET A 129 -7.06 -25.55 -2.41
CA MET A 129 -8.32 -25.70 -1.68
C MET A 129 -9.08 -26.96 -2.12
N ARG A 130 -9.19 -27.19 -3.43
CA ARG A 130 -9.81 -28.41 -3.99
C ARG A 130 -9.07 -29.67 -3.55
N TYR A 131 -7.74 -29.64 -3.56
CA TYR A 131 -6.91 -30.74 -3.10
C TYR A 131 -7.16 -31.04 -1.61
N LEU A 132 -7.06 -30.03 -0.74
CA LEU A 132 -7.27 -30.18 0.70
C LEU A 132 -8.67 -30.71 1.05
N LEU A 133 -9.71 -30.20 0.38
CA LEU A 133 -11.08 -30.66 0.57
C LEU A 133 -11.27 -32.12 0.11
N SER A 134 -10.63 -32.51 -1.00
CA SER A 134 -10.67 -33.89 -1.50
C SER A 134 -9.98 -34.86 -0.53
N THR A 135 -8.83 -34.48 0.03
CA THR A 135 -8.10 -35.30 1.00
C THR A 135 -8.89 -35.45 2.30
N HIS A 136 -9.51 -34.37 2.79
CA HIS A 136 -10.36 -34.42 3.99
C HIS A 136 -11.61 -35.29 3.80
N ARG A 137 -12.21 -35.29 2.60
CA ARG A 137 -13.35 -36.16 2.29
C ARG A 137 -12.96 -37.64 2.35
N LEU A 138 -11.82 -37.99 1.78
CA LEU A 138 -11.30 -39.36 1.78
C LEU A 138 -10.94 -39.88 3.18
N SER A 139 -10.60 -39.00 4.13
CA SER A 139 -10.33 -39.39 5.52
C SER A 139 -11.57 -39.61 6.39
N LEU A 140 -12.76 -39.21 5.94
CA LEU A 140 -14.03 -39.43 6.66
C LEU A 140 -14.80 -40.67 6.16
N ASP A 141 -14.38 -41.23 5.02
CA ASP A 141 -14.99 -42.42 4.41
C ASP A 141 -14.28 -43.74 4.82
N TYR A 142 -13.35 -43.70 5.80
CA TYR A 142 -12.68 -44.84 6.44
C TYR A 142 -12.93 -44.82 7.96
#